data_AF-A0A7K7RBT2-F1
#
_entry.id   AF-A0A7K7RBT2-F1
#
_cell.length_a   1.000
_cell.length_b   1.000
_cell.length_c   1.000
_cell.angle_alpha   90.00
_cell.angle_beta   90.00
_cell.angle_gamma   90.00
#
_symmetry.space_group_name_H-M   'P 1'
#
loop_
_entity.id
_entity.type
_entity.pdbx_description
1 polymer ?
#
loop_
_entity_poly.entity_id
_entity_poly.type
_entity_poly.pdbx_seq_one_letter_code
_entity_poly.pdbx_strand_id
1 'polypeptide(L)'
;RIPEYSAYKYEPGPGRRSKLWYAEPQLINPTYSRDMDTETSISNQYNITPQQIGQSQAINQDYNNLQGLDRGHLSPNGHRSGNNSKWATFTLTNIVPQNSTLNKGQWKDYENQTMAQNTQVCGRTYVTTGAVPGNTYISNNRVNVPSHIWSAAFCQTSNTVKTWAVIAENNMNWVQKFTRAQLEANLTQLYGRGKVSLFHSARP
;
A
#
# COMPACT_ATOMS: atom_id res chain seq x y z
N ARG A 1 -12.90 -6.18 -2.52
CA ARG A 1 -11.47 -6.26 -2.86
C ARG A 1 -10.71 -5.25 -2.01
N ILE A 2 -9.56 -5.65 -1.46
CA ILE A 2 -8.66 -4.79 -0.71
C ILE A 2 -7.27 -5.43 -0.75
N PRO A 3 -6.21 -4.71 -1.13
CA PRO A 3 -4.87 -5.20 -0.90
C PRO A 3 -4.59 -5.18 0.61
N GLU A 4 -4.21 -6.32 1.16
CA GLU A 4 -4.01 -6.46 2.61
C GLU A 4 -2.75 -5.74 3.09
N TYR A 5 -1.63 -5.91 2.38
CA TYR A 5 -0.38 -5.24 2.69
C TYR A 5 0.57 -5.16 1.49
N SER A 6 1.58 -4.31 1.62
CA SER A 6 2.76 -4.21 0.76
C SER A 6 4.01 -4.24 1.62
N ALA A 7 4.99 -5.05 1.22
CA ALA A 7 6.30 -5.12 1.87
C ALA A 7 7.40 -4.68 0.89
N TYR A 8 8.30 -3.81 1.33
CA TYR A 8 9.29 -3.21 0.45
C TYR A 8 10.50 -2.66 1.17
N LYS A 9 11.60 -2.48 0.44
CA LYS A 9 12.77 -1.72 0.90
C LYS A 9 12.52 -0.22 0.68
N TYR A 10 12.81 0.58 1.69
CA TYR A 10 12.76 2.04 1.61
C TYR A 10 13.98 2.55 0.85
N GLU A 11 13.76 3.07 -0.35
CA GLU A 11 14.80 3.53 -1.28
C GLU A 11 14.35 4.81 -1.99
N PRO A 12 14.17 5.93 -1.26
CA PRO A 12 13.79 7.20 -1.88
C PRO A 12 14.89 7.64 -2.84
N GLY A 13 14.49 8.11 -4.02
CA GLY A 13 15.44 8.58 -5.03
C GLY A 13 14.77 9.20 -6.25
N PRO A 14 15.57 9.59 -7.26
CA PRO A 14 15.08 10.24 -8.46
C PRO A 14 14.17 9.30 -9.27
N GLY A 15 13.30 9.89 -10.08
CA GLY A 15 12.41 9.15 -10.97
C GLY A 15 11.09 9.89 -11.17
N ARG A 16 10.42 9.60 -12.28
CA ARG A 16 9.17 10.26 -12.65
C ARG A 16 7.98 9.54 -12.03
N ARG A 17 7.06 10.31 -11.43
CA ARG A 17 5.74 9.83 -11.03
C ARG A 17 4.97 9.36 -12.27
N SER A 18 4.30 8.21 -12.21
CA SER A 18 3.42 7.76 -13.30
C SER A 18 2.21 8.70 -13.43
N LYS A 19 1.73 8.89 -14.65
CA LYS A 19 0.41 9.48 -14.94
C LYS A 19 -0.65 8.42 -15.22
N LEU A 20 -0.22 7.17 -15.39
CA LEU A 20 -1.05 6.01 -15.70
C LEU A 20 -1.22 5.13 -14.47
N TRP A 21 -2.28 4.35 -14.49
CA TRP A 21 -2.58 3.31 -13.51
C TRP A 21 -2.49 1.95 -14.19
N TYR A 22 -2.02 0.97 -13.44
CA TYR A 22 -1.71 -0.36 -13.96
C TYR A 22 -2.54 -1.43 -13.25
N ALA A 23 -2.72 -2.53 -13.96
CA ALA A 23 -3.28 -3.78 -13.48
C ALA A 23 -2.25 -4.89 -13.66
N GLU A 24 -2.46 -6.01 -12.96
CA GLU A 24 -1.59 -7.18 -12.92
C GLU A 24 -2.19 -8.28 -13.82
N PRO A 25 -1.71 -8.50 -15.05
CA PRO A 25 -2.31 -9.47 -15.98
C PRO A 25 -2.37 -10.90 -15.42
N GLN A 26 -1.34 -11.31 -14.69
CA GLN A 26 -1.22 -12.61 -14.04
C GLN A 26 -2.32 -12.91 -13.01
N LEU A 27 -3.01 -11.89 -12.47
CA LEU A 27 -4.16 -12.10 -11.60
C LEU A 27 -5.43 -12.47 -12.37
N ILE A 28 -5.49 -12.14 -13.66
CA ILE A 28 -6.61 -12.47 -14.56
C ILE A 28 -6.46 -13.92 -15.03
N ASN A 29 -5.25 -14.27 -15.49
CA ASN A 29 -4.89 -15.62 -15.88
C ASN A 29 -3.40 -15.86 -15.55
N PRO A 30 -3.04 -16.94 -14.83
CA PRO A 30 -1.65 -17.22 -14.47
C PRO A 30 -0.68 -17.40 -15.65
N THR A 31 -1.18 -17.61 -16.87
CA THR A 31 -0.36 -17.69 -18.09
C THR A 31 -0.05 -16.35 -18.74
N TYR A 32 -0.70 -15.26 -18.31
CA TYR A 32 -0.46 -13.92 -18.82
C TYR A 32 0.87 -13.35 -18.31
N SER A 33 1.26 -12.20 -18.85
CA SER A 33 2.51 -11.52 -18.47
C SER A 33 2.58 -11.31 -16.97
N ARG A 34 3.80 -11.42 -16.42
CA ARG A 34 4.08 -11.08 -15.02
C ARG A 34 4.37 -9.60 -14.82
N ASP A 35 4.51 -8.85 -15.91
CA ASP A 35 4.70 -7.41 -15.88
C ASP A 35 3.34 -6.70 -15.81
N MET A 36 3.25 -5.71 -14.94
CA MET A 36 2.09 -4.82 -14.88
C MET A 36 1.90 -4.09 -16.21
N ASP A 37 0.65 -3.79 -16.57
CA ASP A 37 0.34 -2.99 -17.76
C ASP A 37 -0.99 -2.23 -17.58
N THR A 38 -1.29 -1.29 -18.48
CA THR A 38 -2.53 -0.54 -18.46
C THR A 38 -3.70 -1.45 -18.85
N GLU A 39 -4.89 -1.17 -18.32
CA GLU A 39 -6.11 -1.90 -18.67
C GLU A 39 -6.36 -1.94 -20.18
N THR A 40 -6.05 -0.85 -20.90
CA THR A 40 -6.16 -0.77 -22.36
C THR A 40 -5.21 -1.74 -23.06
N SER A 41 -3.93 -1.76 -22.67
CA SER A 41 -2.94 -2.68 -23.26
C SER A 41 -3.35 -4.14 -23.02
N ILE A 42 -3.75 -4.47 -21.78
CA ILE A 42 -4.20 -5.81 -21.40
C ILE A 42 -5.41 -6.24 -22.23
N SER A 43 -6.40 -5.35 -22.33
CA SER A 43 -7.63 -5.60 -23.09
C SER A 43 -7.31 -5.90 -24.56
N ASN A 44 -6.42 -5.12 -25.17
CA ASN A 44 -6.01 -5.30 -26.57
C ASN A 44 -5.20 -6.58 -26.77
N GLN A 45 -4.23 -6.86 -25.89
CA GLN A 45 -3.32 -7.99 -26.02
C GLN A 45 -4.04 -9.33 -25.86
N TYR A 46 -4.95 -9.43 -24.90
CA TYR A 46 -5.63 -10.68 -24.56
C TYR A 46 -7.06 -10.76 -25.09
N ASN A 47 -7.52 -9.75 -25.83
CA ASN A 47 -8.88 -9.63 -26.36
C ASN A 47 -9.96 -9.82 -25.27
N ILE A 48 -9.79 -9.08 -24.17
CA ILE A 48 -10.71 -9.07 -23.02
C ILE A 48 -11.22 -7.66 -22.74
N THR A 49 -12.31 -7.56 -21.99
CA THR A 49 -12.90 -6.29 -21.56
C THR A 49 -12.34 -5.83 -20.22
N PRO A 50 -12.35 -4.52 -19.91
CA PRO A 50 -12.01 -4.02 -18.57
C PRO A 50 -12.83 -4.67 -17.46
N GLN A 51 -14.09 -5.05 -17.73
CA GLN A 51 -14.94 -5.74 -16.76
C GLN A 51 -14.41 -7.14 -16.43
N GLN A 52 -13.84 -7.87 -17.42
CA GLN A 52 -13.18 -9.15 -17.19
C GLN A 52 -11.89 -8.97 -16.36
N ILE A 53 -11.10 -7.91 -16.61
CA ILE A 53 -9.97 -7.53 -15.72
C ILE A 53 -10.47 -7.32 -14.29
N GLY A 54 -11.60 -6.61 -14.16
CA GLY A 54 -12.25 -6.31 -12.89
C GLY A 54 -12.79 -7.53 -12.14
N GLN A 55 -12.83 -8.73 -12.73
CA GLN A 55 -13.24 -9.93 -12.01
C GLN A 55 -12.19 -10.35 -10.98
N SER A 56 -10.90 -10.21 -11.29
CA SER A 56 -9.81 -10.62 -10.39
C SER A 56 -9.24 -9.49 -9.55
N GLN A 57 -9.31 -8.24 -10.02
CA GLN A 57 -8.71 -7.09 -9.35
C GLN A 57 -9.58 -5.84 -9.44
N ALA A 58 -9.13 -4.75 -8.80
CA ALA A 58 -9.75 -3.44 -8.98
C ALA A 58 -9.31 -2.83 -10.32
N ILE A 59 -10.19 -2.05 -10.94
CA ILE A 59 -9.93 -1.32 -12.18
C ILE A 59 -10.11 0.19 -11.96
N ASN A 60 -9.67 1.01 -12.90
CA ASN A 60 -9.71 2.46 -12.82
C ASN A 60 -11.13 2.98 -12.53
N GLN A 61 -12.13 2.38 -13.17
CA GLN A 61 -13.54 2.71 -12.96
C GLN A 61 -13.97 2.57 -11.50
N ASP A 62 -13.39 1.61 -10.75
CA ASP A 62 -13.73 1.40 -9.34
C ASP A 62 -13.36 2.59 -8.45
N TYR A 63 -12.43 3.45 -8.90
CA TYR A 63 -11.94 4.63 -8.18
C TYR A 63 -12.33 5.95 -8.85
N ASN A 64 -13.33 5.95 -9.73
CA ASN A 64 -13.84 7.19 -10.34
C ASN A 64 -14.80 7.91 -9.38
N ASN A 65 -14.81 9.25 -9.45
CA ASN A 65 -15.75 10.12 -8.72
C ASN A 65 -15.77 9.92 -7.19
N LEU A 66 -14.62 9.60 -6.60
CA LEU A 66 -14.49 9.48 -5.14
C LEU A 66 -14.82 10.82 -4.46
N GLN A 67 -15.65 10.78 -3.42
CA GLN A 67 -15.94 11.94 -2.57
C GLN A 67 -15.25 11.75 -1.21
N GLY A 68 -14.39 12.69 -0.83
CA GLY A 68 -13.65 12.64 0.44
C GLY A 68 -12.62 11.50 0.55
N LEU A 69 -12.41 10.74 -0.53
CA LEU A 69 -11.44 9.64 -0.62
C LEU A 69 -10.49 9.89 -1.78
N ASP A 70 -9.23 9.49 -1.60
CA ASP A 70 -8.19 9.46 -2.62
C ASP A 70 -7.74 8.01 -2.88
N ARG A 71 -7.03 7.80 -3.99
CA ARG A 71 -6.23 6.59 -4.25
C ARG A 71 -4.99 6.60 -3.34
N GLY A 72 -5.10 5.99 -2.16
CA GLY A 72 -4.03 5.88 -1.17
C GLY A 72 -3.07 4.75 -1.48
N HIS A 73 -1.76 5.01 -1.45
CA HIS A 73 -0.74 4.00 -1.76
C HIS A 73 -0.33 3.24 -0.49
N LEU A 74 -0.19 1.92 -0.55
CA LEU A 74 0.42 1.14 0.54
C LEU A 74 1.95 1.17 0.46
N SER A 75 2.52 0.98 -0.72
CA SER A 75 3.92 1.29 -1.05
C SER A 75 3.97 2.67 -1.72
N PRO A 76 4.43 3.74 -1.04
CA PRO A 76 4.39 5.09 -1.57
C PRO A 76 5.42 5.32 -2.68
N ASN A 77 5.05 6.08 -3.71
CA ASN A 77 5.95 6.52 -4.79
C ASN A 77 7.21 7.25 -4.26
N GLY A 78 7.07 7.99 -3.14
CA GLY A 78 8.17 8.71 -2.50
C GLY A 78 9.28 7.81 -1.96
N HIS A 79 8.94 6.56 -1.60
CA HIS A 79 9.87 5.61 -0.99
C HIS A 79 10.66 4.79 -2.03
N ARG A 80 10.51 5.10 -3.32
CA ARG A 80 11.11 4.35 -4.44
C ARG A 80 12.07 5.21 -5.25
N SER A 81 13.01 4.56 -5.93
CA SER A 81 13.97 5.18 -6.84
C SER A 81 13.91 4.49 -8.21
N GLY A 82 14.07 5.28 -9.27
CA GLY A 82 13.92 4.83 -10.67
C GLY A 82 12.47 4.84 -11.15
N ASN A 83 12.28 5.01 -12.47
CA ASN A 83 10.95 5.08 -13.08
C ASN A 83 10.16 3.79 -12.86
N ASN A 84 10.74 2.62 -13.16
CA ASN A 84 10.03 1.34 -13.04
C ASN A 84 9.53 1.10 -11.61
N SER A 85 10.39 1.28 -10.60
CA SER A 85 10.01 1.09 -9.18
C SER A 85 8.94 2.09 -8.72
N LYS A 86 9.00 3.33 -9.20
CA LYS A 86 7.98 4.35 -8.92
C LYS A 86 6.65 4.01 -9.61
N TRP A 87 6.69 3.60 -10.87
CA TRP A 87 5.48 3.26 -11.63
C TRP A 87 4.80 2.00 -11.10
N ALA A 88 5.57 1.03 -10.59
CA ALA A 88 5.04 -0.14 -9.89
C ALA A 88 4.15 0.21 -8.70
N THR A 89 4.33 1.38 -8.09
CA THR A 89 3.44 1.84 -7.00
C THR A 89 2.05 2.27 -7.49
N PHE A 90 1.84 2.42 -8.79
CA PHE A 90 0.57 2.80 -9.42
C PHE A 90 -0.24 1.60 -9.90
N THR A 91 0.11 0.38 -9.49
CA THR A 91 -0.77 -0.78 -9.67
C THR A 91 -1.95 -0.68 -8.71
N LEU A 92 -3.17 -1.00 -9.14
CA LEU A 92 -4.35 -0.91 -8.26
C LEU A 92 -4.35 -1.96 -7.14
N THR A 93 -3.47 -2.97 -7.23
CA THR A 93 -3.13 -3.91 -6.16
C THR A 93 -2.28 -3.28 -5.04
N ASN A 94 -1.81 -2.05 -5.21
CA ASN A 94 -1.13 -1.24 -4.20
C ASN A 94 -2.02 -0.12 -3.64
N ILE A 95 -3.28 -0.02 -4.07
CA ILE A 95 -4.15 1.13 -3.78
C ILE A 95 -5.33 0.74 -2.91
N VAL A 96 -5.61 1.59 -1.92
CA VAL A 96 -6.82 1.55 -1.09
C VAL A 96 -7.57 2.89 -1.17
N PRO A 97 -8.90 2.93 -0.99
CA PRO A 97 -9.61 4.18 -0.77
C PRO A 97 -9.20 4.78 0.57
N GLN A 98 -8.50 5.91 0.56
CA GLN A 98 -7.99 6.55 1.77
C GLN A 98 -8.65 7.90 1.98
N ASN A 99 -9.03 8.23 3.22
CA ASN A 99 -9.56 9.55 3.56
C ASN A 99 -8.63 10.66 3.07
N SER A 100 -9.19 11.61 2.32
CA SER A 100 -8.39 12.63 1.63
C SER A 100 -7.59 13.52 2.57
N THR A 101 -8.18 13.89 3.72
CA THR A 101 -7.51 14.73 4.72
C THR A 101 -6.34 13.97 5.35
N LEU A 102 -6.53 12.69 5.67
CA LEU A 102 -5.46 11.83 6.18
C LEU A 102 -4.34 11.64 5.15
N ASN A 103 -4.69 11.24 3.91
CA ASN A 103 -3.74 10.95 2.84
C ASN A 103 -2.87 12.17 2.52
N LYS A 104 -3.47 13.37 2.43
CA LYS A 104 -2.75 14.61 2.11
C LYS A 104 -2.12 15.29 3.33
N GLY A 105 -2.47 14.85 4.54
CA GLY A 105 -2.05 15.41 5.82
C GLY A 105 -1.09 14.49 6.58
N GLN A 106 -1.52 14.01 7.74
CA GLN A 106 -0.67 13.29 8.70
C GLN A 106 -0.06 12.01 8.13
N TRP A 107 -0.75 11.31 7.23
CA TRP A 107 -0.17 10.13 6.58
C TRP A 107 0.97 10.50 5.63
N LYS A 108 0.80 11.54 4.82
CA LYS A 108 1.87 12.10 3.98
C LYS A 108 3.05 12.63 4.82
N ASP A 109 2.79 13.21 5.98
CA ASP A 109 3.85 13.66 6.88
C ASP A 109 4.62 12.50 7.50
N TYR A 110 3.94 11.41 7.85
CA TYR A 110 4.59 10.16 8.24
C TYR A 110 5.49 9.64 7.11
N GLU A 111 4.96 9.50 5.89
CA GLU A 111 5.67 9.00 4.71
C GLU A 111 6.89 9.86 4.35
N ASN A 112 6.76 11.18 4.34
CA ASN A 112 7.85 12.06 3.87
C ASN A 112 8.82 12.47 4.97
N GLN A 113 8.33 12.72 6.18
CA GLN A 113 9.14 13.30 7.24
C GLN A 113 9.62 12.21 8.22
N THR A 114 8.70 11.46 8.81
CA THR A 114 9.03 10.46 9.84
C THR A 114 9.90 9.34 9.28
N MET A 115 9.56 8.81 8.09
CA MET A 115 10.35 7.77 7.44
C MET A 115 11.76 8.24 7.06
N ALA A 116 11.89 9.47 6.56
CA ALA A 116 13.17 10.05 6.22
C ALA A 116 14.05 10.26 7.45
N GLN A 117 13.48 10.79 8.54
CA GLN A 117 14.18 11.01 9.81
C GLN A 117 14.64 9.69 10.45
N ASN A 118 13.73 8.72 10.60
CA ASN A 118 14.03 7.46 11.28
C ASN A 118 15.02 6.58 10.51
N THR A 119 15.15 6.77 9.20
CA THR A 119 16.03 5.96 8.34
C THR A 119 17.47 6.49 8.27
N GLN A 120 17.77 7.71 8.74
CA GLN A 120 19.10 8.33 8.55
C GLN A 120 20.29 7.49 9.06
N VAL A 121 20.08 6.73 10.14
CA VAL A 121 21.12 5.90 10.77
C VAL A 121 21.07 4.44 10.33
N CYS A 122 20.18 4.10 9.40
CA CYS A 122 19.95 2.74 8.93
C CYS A 122 20.78 2.46 7.70
N GLY A 123 21.48 1.31 7.68
CA GLY A 123 22.08 0.81 6.44
C GLY A 123 21.01 0.33 5.46
N ARG A 124 19.95 -0.30 5.98
CA ARG A 124 18.77 -0.71 5.21
C ARG A 124 17.50 -0.56 6.06
N THR A 125 16.44 -0.06 5.45
CA THR A 125 15.11 -0.02 6.05
C THR A 125 14.13 -0.82 5.20
N TYR A 126 13.43 -1.75 5.83
CA TYR A 126 12.34 -2.53 5.25
C TYR A 126 11.03 -2.06 5.87
N VAL A 127 9.98 -1.94 5.06
CA VAL A 127 8.69 -1.40 5.45
C VAL A 127 7.62 -2.41 5.09
N THR A 128 6.66 -2.59 5.98
CA THR A 128 5.40 -3.29 5.70
C THR A 128 4.27 -2.33 6.03
N THR A 129 3.46 -2.01 5.03
CA THR A 129 2.31 -1.13 5.17
C THR A 129 1.08 -1.89 4.74
N GLY A 130 0.00 -1.79 5.49
CA GLY A 130 -1.23 -2.51 5.20
C GLY A 130 -2.48 -1.77 5.61
N ALA A 131 -3.60 -2.43 5.32
CA ALA A 131 -4.92 -1.88 5.55
C ALA A 131 -5.78 -2.92 6.28
N VAL A 132 -6.54 -2.45 7.27
CA VAL A 132 -7.54 -3.26 7.97
C VAL A 132 -8.87 -3.04 7.25
N PRO A 133 -9.55 -4.10 6.77
CA PRO A 133 -10.85 -3.96 6.14
C PRO A 133 -11.84 -3.17 7.00
N GLY A 134 -12.65 -2.34 6.36
CA GLY A 134 -13.76 -1.62 6.99
C GLY A 134 -15.11 -2.24 6.63
N ASN A 135 -16.19 -1.56 7.04
CA ASN A 135 -17.57 -1.99 6.77
C ASN A 135 -18.21 -1.22 5.59
N THR A 136 -17.46 -0.33 4.95
CA THR A 136 -17.94 0.48 3.82
C THR A 136 -17.19 0.12 2.54
N TYR A 137 -17.81 0.42 1.40
CA TYR A 137 -17.32 0.03 0.09
C TYR A 137 -17.64 1.12 -0.94
N ILE A 138 -16.85 1.13 -2.01
CA ILE A 138 -17.08 1.94 -3.22
C ILE A 138 -17.37 1.03 -4.42
N SER A 139 -17.81 1.63 -5.53
CA SER A 139 -18.05 0.93 -6.80
C SER A 139 -18.93 -0.31 -6.63
N ASN A 140 -20.15 -0.13 -6.11
CA ASN A 140 -21.14 -1.21 -5.93
C ASN A 140 -20.56 -2.42 -5.16
N ASN A 141 -19.95 -2.17 -4.00
CA ASN A 141 -19.34 -3.19 -3.13
C ASN A 141 -18.09 -3.91 -3.71
N ARG A 142 -17.52 -3.42 -4.81
CA ARG A 142 -16.34 -4.07 -5.41
C ARG A 142 -15.05 -3.83 -4.65
N VAL A 143 -14.86 -2.63 -4.10
CA VAL A 143 -13.64 -2.22 -3.38
C VAL A 143 -13.99 -1.81 -1.96
N ASN A 144 -13.33 -2.39 -0.98
CA ASN A 144 -13.53 -2.08 0.44
C ASN A 144 -12.80 -0.79 0.79
N VAL A 145 -13.44 0.06 1.57
CA VAL A 145 -12.80 1.20 2.21
C VAL A 145 -12.27 0.70 3.55
N PRO A 146 -10.94 0.70 3.79
CA PRO A 146 -10.39 0.22 5.03
C PRO A 146 -10.84 1.06 6.22
N SER A 147 -10.96 0.43 7.39
CA SER A 147 -11.18 1.13 8.66
C SER A 147 -9.89 1.77 9.17
N HIS A 148 -8.75 1.13 8.94
CA HIS A 148 -7.44 1.59 9.39
C HIS A 148 -6.37 1.37 8.32
N ILE A 149 -5.35 2.21 8.36
CA ILE A 149 -4.11 2.03 7.61
C ILE A 149 -2.96 2.01 8.61
N TRP A 150 -2.01 1.11 8.42
CA TRP A 150 -0.89 0.93 9.32
C TRP A 150 0.41 0.75 8.56
N SER A 151 1.52 1.10 9.21
CA SER A 151 2.85 0.88 8.66
C SER A 151 3.82 0.50 9.76
N ALA A 152 4.67 -0.47 9.51
CA ALA A 152 5.76 -0.88 10.38
C ALA A 152 7.06 -0.89 9.59
N ALA A 153 8.14 -0.44 10.23
CA ALA A 153 9.45 -0.46 9.63
C ALA A 153 10.46 -1.20 10.51
N PHE A 154 11.36 -1.87 9.82
CA PHE A 154 12.52 -2.57 10.36
C PHE A 154 13.77 -1.92 9.78
N CYS A 155 14.58 -1.34 10.64
CA CYS A 155 15.83 -0.67 10.31
C CYS A 155 17.00 -1.51 10.79
N GLN A 156 17.85 -1.92 9.85
CA GLN A 156 19.11 -2.57 10.12
C GLN A 156 20.21 -1.51 10.24
N THR A 157 20.82 -1.41 11.42
CA THR A 157 22.05 -0.63 11.65
C THR A 157 23.25 -1.58 11.73
N SER A 158 24.48 -1.06 11.83
CA SER A 158 25.69 -1.90 11.89
C SER A 158 25.69 -2.90 13.06
N ASN A 159 25.11 -2.52 14.21
CA ASN A 159 25.23 -3.30 15.45
C ASN A 159 23.88 -3.67 16.08
N THR A 160 22.77 -3.07 15.63
CA THR A 160 21.44 -3.21 16.26
C THR A 160 20.30 -3.15 15.25
N VAL A 161 19.13 -3.61 15.68
CA VAL A 161 17.87 -3.46 14.94
C VAL A 161 17.02 -2.39 15.63
N LYS A 162 16.47 -1.48 14.83
CA LYS A 162 15.45 -0.52 15.27
C LYS A 162 14.13 -0.83 14.57
N THR A 163 13.03 -0.74 15.31
CA THR A 163 11.68 -0.87 14.72
C THR A 163 10.81 0.28 15.18
N TRP A 164 9.90 0.70 14.31
CA TRP A 164 8.81 1.61 14.68
C TRP A 164 7.56 1.21 13.90
N ALA A 165 6.41 1.60 14.43
CA ALA A 165 5.13 1.33 13.83
C ALA A 165 4.21 2.53 13.99
N VAL A 166 3.24 2.64 13.09
CA VAL A 166 2.15 3.60 13.15
C VAL A 166 0.85 2.97 12.68
N ILE A 167 -0.27 3.50 13.17
CA ILE A 167 -1.62 3.18 12.71
C ILE A 167 -2.46 4.46 12.67
N ALA A 168 -3.41 4.54 11.75
CA ALA A 168 -4.37 5.62 11.64
C ALA A 168 -5.75 5.04 11.32
N GLU A 169 -6.79 5.58 11.96
CA GLU A 169 -8.16 5.36 11.52
C GLU A 169 -8.40 6.13 10.21
N ASN A 170 -8.99 5.46 9.21
CA ASN A 170 -9.18 5.98 7.86
C ASN A 170 -10.40 6.93 7.75
N ASN A 171 -10.63 7.71 8.79
CA ASN A 171 -11.67 8.73 8.94
C ASN A 171 -11.15 9.96 9.70
N MET A 172 -9.94 9.90 10.26
CA MET A 172 -9.32 10.95 11.06
C MET A 172 -7.96 11.33 10.48
N ASN A 173 -7.63 12.61 10.51
CA ASN A 173 -6.31 13.10 10.14
C ASN A 173 -5.35 12.99 11.34
N TRP A 174 -5.12 11.77 11.84
CA TRP A 174 -4.22 11.51 12.96
C TRP A 174 -3.53 10.15 12.78
N VAL A 175 -2.20 10.17 12.86
CA VAL A 175 -1.34 8.98 12.93
C VAL A 175 -0.91 8.72 14.38
N GLN A 176 -1.27 7.56 14.91
CA GLN A 176 -0.83 7.08 16.22
C GLN A 176 0.49 6.30 16.08
N LYS A 177 1.46 6.62 16.94
CA LYS A 177 2.76 5.94 16.99
C LYS A 177 2.70 4.74 17.91
N PHE A 178 3.21 3.60 17.45
CA PHE A 178 3.30 2.34 18.18
C PHE A 178 4.71 1.75 18.14
N THR A 179 5.01 0.93 19.14
CA THR A 179 6.04 -0.11 19.01
C THR A 179 5.53 -1.25 18.12
N ARG A 180 6.44 -2.09 17.62
CA ARG A 180 6.06 -3.29 16.85
C ARG A 180 5.04 -4.16 17.60
N ALA A 181 5.29 -4.43 18.89
CA ALA A 181 4.43 -5.30 19.70
C ALA A 181 3.03 -4.70 19.94
N GLN A 182 2.93 -3.38 20.13
CA GLN A 182 1.64 -2.70 20.24
C GLN A 182 0.84 -2.81 18.93
N LEU A 183 1.52 -2.64 17.78
CA LEU A 183 0.86 -2.79 16.49
C LEU A 183 0.42 -4.25 16.26
N GLU A 184 1.27 -5.25 16.52
CA GLU A 184 0.91 -6.67 16.38
C GLU A 184 -0.31 -7.05 17.24
N ALA A 185 -0.36 -6.59 18.50
CA ALA A 185 -1.48 -6.82 19.40
C ALA A 185 -2.77 -6.15 18.88
N ASN A 186 -2.67 -4.89 18.46
CA ASN A 186 -3.80 -4.13 17.95
C ASN A 186 -4.33 -4.72 16.63
N LEU A 187 -3.45 -5.08 15.69
CA LEU A 187 -3.82 -5.74 14.44
C LEU A 187 -4.43 -7.13 14.67
N THR A 188 -3.94 -7.90 15.64
CA THR A 188 -4.53 -9.19 16.02
C THR A 188 -5.99 -9.02 16.41
N GLN A 189 -6.31 -7.98 17.19
CA GLN A 189 -7.68 -7.65 17.56
C GLN A 189 -8.51 -7.17 16.35
N LEU A 190 -7.95 -6.24 15.55
CA LEU A 190 -8.64 -5.63 14.43
C LEU A 190 -8.96 -6.61 13.29
N TYR A 191 -8.04 -7.51 12.94
CA TYR A 191 -8.29 -8.52 11.91
C TYR A 191 -9.19 -9.66 12.40
N GLY A 192 -9.12 -10.02 13.69
CA GLY A 192 -9.98 -11.05 14.30
C GLY A 192 -9.85 -12.45 13.71
N ARG A 193 -8.80 -12.74 12.92
CA ARG A 193 -8.61 -14.00 12.17
C ARG A 193 -7.36 -14.79 12.56
N GLY A 194 -6.66 -14.36 13.62
CA GLY A 194 -5.46 -15.01 14.11
C GLY A 194 -4.41 -14.02 14.62
N LYS A 195 -3.34 -14.55 15.21
CA LYS A 195 -2.22 -13.75 15.70
C LYS A 195 -1.47 -13.13 14.53
N VAL A 196 -1.35 -11.81 14.53
CA VAL A 196 -0.50 -11.08 13.60
C VAL A 196 0.92 -11.06 14.14
N SER A 197 1.90 -11.39 13.30
CA SER A 197 3.31 -11.14 13.60
C SER A 197 4.00 -10.48 12.41
N LEU A 198 4.63 -9.35 12.70
CA LEU A 198 5.39 -8.56 11.75
C LEU A 198 6.87 -8.91 11.90
N PHE A 199 7.51 -9.14 10.75
CA PHE A 199 8.93 -9.49 10.64
C PHE A 199 9.29 -10.83 11.30
N HIS A 200 8.41 -11.85 11.16
CA HIS A 200 8.51 -13.17 11.82
C HIS A 200 9.81 -13.97 11.53
N SER A 201 10.71 -13.43 10.71
CA SER A 201 12.01 -14.01 10.38
C SER A 201 13.10 -12.96 10.13
N ALA A 202 12.90 -11.67 10.42
CA ALA A 202 13.91 -10.64 10.14
C ALA A 202 15.05 -10.63 11.18
N ARG A 203 15.87 -11.68 11.18
CA ARG A 203 17.29 -11.46 10.93
C ARG A 203 17.49 -11.68 9.43
N PRO A 204 18.13 -10.77 8.69
CA PRO A 204 18.55 -11.08 7.33
C PRO A 204 19.38 -12.36 7.29
#